data_AF-A0A202DGV5-F1
#
_entry.id   AF-A0A202DGV5-F1
#
_cell.length_a   1.000
_cell.length_b   1.000
_cell.length_c   1.000
_cell.angle_alpha   90.00
_cell.angle_beta   90.00
_cell.angle_gamma   90.00
#
_symmetry.space_group_name_H-M   'P 1'
#
loop_
_entity.id
_entity.type
_entity.pdbx_description
1 polymer ?
#
loop_
_entity_poly.entity_id
_entity_poly.type
_entity_poly.pdbx_seq_one_letter_code
_entity_poly.pdbx_strand_id
1 'polypeptide(L)'
;MKHANGDRMIFKKRLLFFTAMAMLMATAVFAAPYNGEFFTYYQPDGTAVEIRLYGDEYYAVAETLDGYTVTRDLRTGEFCYARLAQGGRSFISTGKAVGKASKAPAGLQKKLRLAKHVRAELVKKAQARFGVDEKGRLLPEQAAKLRPQRFGYKKWTPAIQKKIEDG
;
A
#
# COMPACT_ATOMS: atom_id res chain seq x y z
N MET A 1 -15.69 8.20 -57.37
CA MET A 1 -15.82 8.41 -55.91
C MET A 1 -16.16 7.14 -55.11
N LYS A 2 -15.62 5.95 -55.45
CA LYS A 2 -15.90 4.69 -54.72
C LYS A 2 -14.76 4.18 -53.81
N HIS A 3 -13.55 4.75 -53.91
CA HIS A 3 -12.37 4.27 -53.16
C HIS A 3 -12.28 4.76 -51.70
N ALA A 4 -12.90 5.89 -51.33
CA ALA A 4 -12.72 6.47 -50.00
C ALA A 4 -13.47 5.74 -48.86
N ASN A 5 -14.45 4.89 -49.17
CA ASN A 5 -15.26 4.19 -48.16
C ASN A 5 -14.59 2.91 -47.63
N GLY A 6 -13.73 2.26 -48.43
CA GLY A 6 -13.03 1.03 -48.05
C GLY A 6 -11.99 1.27 -46.95
N ASP A 7 -11.15 2.30 -47.13
CA ASP A 7 -10.09 2.63 -46.17
C ASP A 7 -10.66 3.13 -44.83
N ARG A 8 -11.76 3.89 -44.87
CA ARG A 8 -12.50 4.30 -43.66
C ARG A 8 -13.07 3.09 -42.90
N MET A 9 -13.50 2.05 -43.62
CA MET A 9 -14.06 0.85 -43.02
C MET A 9 -12.97 -0.04 -42.40
N ILE A 10 -11.81 -0.15 -43.04
CA ILE A 10 -10.64 -0.89 -42.51
C ILE A 10 -10.08 -0.16 -41.28
N PHE A 11 -9.99 1.17 -41.33
CA PHE A 11 -9.55 1.99 -40.19
C PHE A 11 -10.49 1.85 -38.99
N LYS A 12 -11.81 1.90 -39.20
CA LYS A 12 -12.81 1.69 -38.13
C LYS A 12 -12.72 0.30 -37.52
N LYS A 13 -12.51 -0.75 -38.31
CA LYS A 13 -12.34 -2.13 -37.81
C LYS A 13 -11.05 -2.29 -37.00
N ARG A 14 -9.94 -1.71 -37.47
CA ARG A 14 -8.67 -1.68 -36.72
C ARG A 14 -8.81 -0.90 -35.42
N LEU A 15 -9.45 0.27 -35.46
CA LEU A 15 -9.73 1.07 -34.27
C LEU A 15 -10.59 0.29 -33.27
N LEU A 16 -11.66 -0.37 -33.73
CA LEU A 16 -12.51 -1.21 -32.87
C LEU A 16 -11.71 -2.34 -32.20
N PHE A 17 -10.83 -3.00 -32.96
CA PHE A 17 -9.97 -4.07 -32.47
C PHE A 17 -8.98 -3.58 -31.39
N PHE A 18 -8.30 -2.45 -31.63
CA PHE A 18 -7.40 -1.87 -30.62
C PHE A 18 -8.14 -1.38 -29.38
N THR A 19 -9.36 -0.86 -29.53
CA THR A 19 -10.19 -0.43 -28.37
C THR A 19 -10.65 -1.63 -27.55
N ALA A 20 -11.08 -2.73 -28.20
CA ALA A 20 -11.45 -3.97 -27.52
C ALA A 20 -10.25 -4.62 -26.81
N MET A 21 -9.07 -4.61 -27.42
CA MET A 21 -7.83 -5.11 -26.82
C MET A 21 -7.42 -4.28 -25.58
N ALA A 22 -7.59 -2.95 -25.63
CA ALA A 22 -7.32 -2.07 -24.49
C ALA A 22 -8.31 -2.29 -23.33
N MET A 23 -9.59 -2.56 -23.61
CA MET A 23 -10.56 -2.91 -22.58
C MET A 23 -10.27 -4.27 -21.93
N LEU A 24 -9.67 -5.22 -22.67
CA LEU A 24 -9.29 -6.54 -22.15
C LEU A 24 -8.11 -6.48 -21.15
N MET A 25 -7.26 -5.44 -21.27
CA MET A 25 -6.12 -5.20 -20.37
C MET A 25 -6.49 -4.41 -19.10
N ALA A 26 -7.72 -3.94 -18.97
CA ALA A 26 -8.19 -3.15 -17.83
C ALA A 26 -8.63 -3.98 -16.61
N THR A 27 -8.10 -5.19 -16.43
CA THR A 27 -8.54 -6.11 -15.37
C THR A 27 -7.89 -5.78 -14.01
N ALA A 28 -8.76 -5.36 -13.09
CA ALA A 28 -8.66 -5.32 -11.63
C ALA A 28 -7.26 -5.22 -10.97
N VAL A 29 -6.95 -4.02 -10.49
CA VAL A 29 -5.99 -3.83 -9.39
C VAL A 29 -6.64 -4.38 -8.11
N PHE A 30 -6.27 -5.58 -7.70
CA PHE A 30 -6.66 -6.13 -6.41
C PHE A 30 -5.76 -5.57 -5.31
N ALA A 31 -6.32 -5.35 -4.11
CA ALA A 31 -5.52 -5.14 -2.91
C ALA A 31 -4.55 -6.33 -2.75
N ALA A 32 -3.37 -6.11 -2.20
CA ALA A 32 -2.37 -7.16 -1.94
C ALA A 32 -2.38 -7.51 -0.43
N PRO A 33 -3.39 -8.25 0.06
CA PRO A 33 -3.47 -8.59 1.47
C PRO A 33 -2.30 -9.47 1.87
N TYR A 34 -1.80 -9.25 3.07
CA TYR A 34 -0.89 -10.15 3.75
C TYR A 34 -1.67 -11.34 4.30
N ASN A 35 -1.33 -12.55 3.85
CA ASN A 35 -1.97 -13.81 4.22
C ASN A 35 -1.01 -14.78 4.89
N GLY A 36 -0.08 -14.25 5.68
CA GLY A 36 0.88 -15.02 6.46
C GLY A 36 2.19 -15.27 5.72
N GLU A 37 2.51 -14.45 4.71
CA GLU A 37 3.81 -14.46 4.06
C GLU A 37 4.92 -14.17 5.08
N PHE A 38 6.08 -14.79 4.86
CA PHE A 38 7.24 -14.64 5.72
C PHE A 38 8.01 -13.38 5.38
N PHE A 39 8.38 -12.63 6.40
CA PHE A 39 9.23 -11.46 6.29
C PHE A 39 10.38 -11.56 7.29
N THR A 40 11.59 -11.30 6.81
CA THR A 40 12.75 -11.08 7.67
C THR A 40 12.75 -9.64 8.11
N TYR A 41 12.62 -9.41 9.41
CA TYR A 41 12.74 -8.11 10.03
C TYR A 41 14.06 -8.02 10.80
N TYR A 42 14.75 -6.88 10.72
CA TYR A 42 15.96 -6.63 11.48
C TYR A 42 15.65 -5.73 12.67
N GLN A 43 15.91 -6.24 13.87
CA GLN A 43 15.84 -5.47 15.11
C GLN A 43 16.84 -4.30 15.07
N PRO A 44 16.66 -3.27 15.92
CA PRO A 44 17.59 -2.14 15.98
C PRO A 44 19.06 -2.50 16.20
N ASP A 45 19.36 -3.67 16.79
CA ASP A 45 20.72 -4.17 16.99
C ASP A 45 21.23 -5.07 15.85
N GLY A 46 20.46 -5.22 14.78
CA GLY A 46 20.77 -6.07 13.63
C GLY A 46 20.33 -7.53 13.77
N THR A 47 19.75 -7.95 14.90
CA THR A 47 19.21 -9.31 15.05
C THR A 47 18.10 -9.54 14.02
N ALA A 48 18.24 -10.55 13.17
CA ALA A 48 17.21 -10.95 12.22
C ALA A 48 16.12 -11.80 12.90
N VAL A 49 14.86 -11.50 12.60
CA VAL A 49 13.70 -12.24 13.08
C VAL A 49 12.75 -12.53 11.93
N GLU A 50 12.24 -13.76 11.84
CA GLU A 50 11.21 -14.12 10.89
C GLU A 50 9.82 -13.93 11.51
N ILE A 51 8.97 -13.21 10.79
CA ILE A 51 7.57 -12.96 11.17
C ILE A 51 6.64 -13.27 10.01
N ARG A 52 5.37 -13.54 10.34
CA ARG A 52 4.26 -13.60 9.41
C ARG A 52 3.41 -12.35 9.54
N LEU A 53 3.00 -11.77 8.42
CA LEU A 53 2.04 -10.65 8.41
C LEU A 53 0.65 -11.12 7.99
N TYR A 54 -0.37 -10.61 8.67
CA TYR A 54 -1.78 -10.86 8.35
C TYR A 54 -2.54 -9.55 8.29
N GLY A 55 -3.23 -9.27 7.17
CA GLY A 55 -4.01 -8.05 6.99
C GLY A 55 -3.75 -7.40 5.63
N ASP A 56 -3.57 -6.09 5.61
CA ASP A 56 -3.34 -5.30 4.41
C ASP A 56 -2.48 -4.06 4.73
N GLU A 57 -2.36 -3.16 3.75
CA GLU A 57 -1.55 -1.93 3.84
C GLU A 57 -2.09 -0.92 4.87
N TYR A 58 -3.36 -1.04 5.29
CA TYR A 58 -3.99 -0.15 6.25
C TYR A 58 -3.99 -0.73 7.67
N TYR A 59 -4.01 -2.06 7.80
CA TYR A 59 -3.88 -2.75 9.08
C TYR A 59 -3.28 -4.14 8.88
N ALA A 60 -2.15 -4.39 9.55
CA ALA A 60 -1.53 -5.71 9.60
C ALA A 60 -1.21 -6.12 11.04
N VAL A 61 -1.26 -7.42 11.30
CA VAL A 61 -0.78 -8.06 12.52
C VAL A 61 0.46 -8.86 12.19
N ALA A 62 1.52 -8.64 12.95
CA ALA A 62 2.72 -9.45 12.88
C ALA A 62 2.68 -10.59 13.90
N GLU A 63 3.10 -11.77 13.48
CA GLU A 63 3.22 -12.96 14.34
C GLU A 63 4.59 -13.60 14.18
N THR A 64 5.10 -14.18 15.25
CA THR A 64 6.20 -15.17 15.17
C THR A 64 5.74 -16.41 14.41
N LEU A 65 6.68 -17.24 13.96
CA LEU A 65 6.37 -18.46 13.21
C LEU A 65 5.51 -19.47 13.99
N ASP A 66 5.64 -19.46 15.32
CA ASP A 66 4.84 -20.27 16.25
C ASP A 66 3.52 -19.61 16.68
N GLY A 67 3.18 -18.45 16.10
CA GLY A 67 1.85 -17.83 16.16
C GLY A 67 1.62 -16.84 17.30
N TYR A 68 2.67 -16.35 17.97
CA TYR A 68 2.53 -15.27 18.96
C TYR A 68 2.50 -13.93 18.28
N THR A 69 1.51 -13.10 18.61
CA THR A 69 1.43 -11.73 18.11
C THR A 69 2.58 -10.90 18.67
N VAL A 70 3.16 -10.05 17.83
CA VAL A 70 4.25 -9.13 18.20
C VAL A 70 3.83 -7.69 17.96
N THR A 71 4.40 -6.78 18.73
CA THR A 71 4.25 -5.33 18.54
C THR A 71 5.57 -4.64 18.81
N ARG A 72 5.77 -3.47 18.22
CA ARG A 72 6.96 -2.67 18.50
C ARG A 72 6.89 -2.11 19.92
N ASP A 73 7.95 -2.30 20.68
CA ASP A 73 8.18 -1.65 21.96
C ASP A 73 8.60 -0.19 21.70
N LEU A 74 7.88 0.77 22.28
CA LEU A 74 8.14 2.18 22.03
C LEU A 74 9.43 2.69 22.68
N ARG A 75 9.94 1.98 23.70
CA ARG A 75 11.15 2.39 24.42
C ARG A 75 12.41 1.85 23.73
N THR A 76 12.40 0.59 23.30
CA THR A 76 13.58 -0.02 22.67
C THR A 76 13.53 -0.01 21.15
N GLY A 77 12.34 0.20 20.56
CA GLY A 77 12.13 0.09 19.12
C GLY A 77 12.12 -1.34 18.59
N GLU A 78 12.27 -2.35 19.45
CA GLU A 78 12.29 -3.76 19.07
C GLU A 78 10.88 -4.31 18.88
N PHE A 79 10.73 -5.32 18.02
CA PHE A 79 9.54 -6.18 18.08
C PHE A 79 9.62 -7.08 19.32
N CYS A 80 8.60 -6.95 20.16
CA CYS A 80 8.41 -7.74 21.37
C CYS A 80 7.13 -8.57 21.25
N TYR A 81 7.08 -9.66 22.00
CA TYR A 81 5.81 -10.37 22.22
C TYR A 81 4.74 -9.40 22.73
N ALA A 82 3.50 -9.63 22.30
CA ALA A 82 2.39 -8.73 22.57
C ALA A 82 1.26 -9.42 23.31
N ARG A 83 0.59 -8.67 24.18
CA ARG A 83 -0.70 -9.03 24.79
C ARG A 83 -1.75 -8.01 24.42
N LEU A 84 -3.03 -8.36 24.58
CA LEU A 84 -4.10 -7.38 24.47
C LEU A 84 -4.06 -6.40 25.65
N ALA A 85 -4.28 -5.12 25.33
CA ALA A 85 -4.57 -4.10 26.33
C ALA A 85 -5.87 -4.41 27.07
N GLN A 86 -6.03 -3.83 28.26
CA GLN A 86 -7.34 -3.80 28.91
C GLN A 86 -8.35 -3.12 27.98
N GLY A 87 -9.50 -3.76 27.77
CA GLY A 87 -10.50 -3.33 26.79
C GLY A 87 -10.26 -3.80 25.35
N GLY A 88 -9.15 -4.48 25.05
CA GLY A 88 -8.95 -5.18 23.77
C GLY A 88 -8.83 -4.28 22.54
N ARG A 89 -8.49 -3.00 22.73
CA ARG A 89 -8.43 -2.00 21.64
C ARG A 89 -7.04 -1.82 21.03
N SER A 90 -6.00 -2.39 21.65
CA SER A 90 -4.62 -2.33 21.16
C SER A 90 -3.79 -3.51 21.66
N PHE A 91 -2.62 -3.69 21.04
CA PHE A 91 -1.57 -4.56 21.53
C PHE A 91 -0.60 -3.79 22.42
N ILE A 92 -0.14 -4.42 23.50
CA ILE A 92 0.88 -3.89 24.41
C ILE A 92 2.08 -4.83 24.39
N SER A 93 3.27 -4.24 24.27
CA SER A 93 4.55 -4.95 24.39
C SER A 93 4.69 -5.60 25.77
N THR A 94 5.17 -6.84 25.82
CA THR A 94 5.59 -7.49 27.07
C THR A 94 7.03 -7.15 27.46
N GLY A 95 7.75 -6.35 26.64
CA GLY A 95 9.16 -6.02 26.83
C GLY A 95 10.12 -7.18 26.58
N LYS A 96 9.64 -8.32 26.06
CA LYS A 96 10.47 -9.47 25.68
C LYS A 96 10.64 -9.49 24.17
N ALA A 97 11.84 -9.13 23.70
CA ALA A 97 12.16 -9.05 22.29
C ALA A 97 12.18 -10.44 21.64
N VAL A 98 11.54 -10.56 20.47
CA VAL A 98 11.65 -11.77 19.64
C VAL A 98 13.03 -11.85 19.01
N GLY A 99 13.53 -13.07 18.80
CA GLY A 99 14.91 -13.32 18.35
C GLY A 99 15.98 -13.29 19.45
N LYS A 100 15.67 -12.67 20.60
CA LYS A 100 16.59 -12.60 21.76
C LYS A 100 16.13 -13.43 22.95
N ALA A 101 14.82 -13.46 23.18
CA ALA A 101 14.25 -14.31 24.22
C ALA A 101 14.34 -15.78 23.79
N SER A 102 14.81 -16.63 24.71
CA SER A 102 14.88 -18.08 24.48
C SER A 102 13.49 -18.73 24.33
N LYS A 103 12.45 -18.13 24.94
CA LYS A 103 11.05 -18.56 24.86
C LYS A 103 10.08 -17.39 24.97
N ALA A 104 8.87 -17.56 24.45
CA ALA A 104 7.75 -16.65 24.68
C ALA A 104 7.39 -16.57 26.18
N PRO A 105 6.87 -15.42 26.66
CA PRO A 105 6.34 -15.30 28.02
C PRO A 105 5.28 -16.37 28.32
N ALA A 106 5.32 -16.93 29.53
CA ALA A 106 4.34 -17.91 29.97
C ALA A 106 2.91 -17.32 29.98
N GLY A 107 1.92 -18.13 29.58
CA GLY A 107 0.51 -17.73 29.56
C GLY A 107 0.11 -16.79 28.41
N LEU A 108 1.01 -16.52 27.45
CA LEU A 108 0.68 -15.68 26.32
C LEU A 108 -0.25 -16.41 25.34
N GLN A 109 -1.31 -15.72 24.91
CA GLN A 109 -2.23 -16.24 23.90
C GLN A 109 -1.65 -16.05 22.49
N LYS A 110 -1.89 -17.03 21.62
CA LYS A 110 -1.52 -17.01 20.21
C LYS A 110 -2.62 -16.39 19.35
N LYS A 111 -2.26 -15.93 18.16
CA LYS A 111 -3.18 -15.43 17.13
C LYS A 111 -4.13 -14.34 17.64
N LEU A 112 -3.61 -13.41 18.44
CA LEU A 112 -4.41 -12.32 18.98
C LEU A 112 -4.94 -11.44 17.86
N ARG A 113 -6.22 -11.07 17.94
CA ARG A 113 -6.86 -10.14 17.00
C ARG A 113 -7.65 -9.11 17.77
N LEU A 114 -7.59 -7.86 17.29
CA LEU A 114 -8.49 -6.82 17.78
C LEU A 114 -9.91 -7.08 17.28
N ALA A 115 -10.90 -6.64 18.06
CA ALA A 115 -12.30 -6.74 17.65
C ALA A 115 -12.53 -6.09 16.28
N LYS A 116 -13.47 -6.62 15.50
CA LYS A 116 -13.72 -6.17 14.12
C LYS A 116 -13.97 -4.66 14.01
N HIS A 117 -14.77 -4.09 14.93
CA HIS A 117 -15.06 -2.65 14.94
C HIS A 117 -13.81 -1.82 15.23
N VAL A 118 -12.94 -2.26 16.17
CA VAL A 118 -11.66 -1.59 16.45
C VAL A 118 -10.76 -1.60 15.21
N ARG A 119 -10.67 -2.74 14.51
CA ARG A 119 -9.88 -2.81 13.26
C ARG A 119 -10.42 -1.86 12.20
N ALA A 120 -11.75 -1.79 12.02
CA ALA A 120 -12.37 -0.86 11.08
C ALA A 120 -12.05 0.62 11.41
N GLU A 121 -12.07 0.98 12.70
CA GLU A 121 -11.67 2.32 13.16
C GLU A 121 -10.20 2.63 12.83
N LEU A 122 -9.30 1.66 13.05
CA LEU A 122 -7.88 1.80 12.74
C LEU A 122 -7.62 1.93 11.23
N VAL A 123 -8.28 1.12 10.41
CA VAL A 123 -8.20 1.20 8.94
C VAL A 123 -8.68 2.56 8.45
N LYS A 124 -9.83 3.05 8.94
CA LYS A 124 -10.34 4.38 8.58
C LYS A 124 -9.36 5.48 8.96
N LYS A 125 -8.72 5.37 10.13
CA LYS A 125 -7.68 6.31 10.56
C LYS A 125 -6.43 6.25 9.68
N ALA A 126 -6.01 5.06 9.27
CA ALA A 126 -4.87 4.88 8.36
C ALA A 126 -5.17 5.46 6.97
N GLN A 127 -6.33 5.16 6.39
CA GLN A 127 -6.79 5.72 5.12
C GLN A 127 -6.82 7.26 5.14
N ALA A 128 -7.37 7.85 6.20
CA ALA A 128 -7.36 9.30 6.37
C ALA A 128 -5.93 9.87 6.44
N ARG A 129 -5.01 9.19 7.14
CA ARG A 129 -3.59 9.59 7.21
C ARG A 129 -2.90 9.52 5.84
N PHE A 130 -3.19 8.48 5.06
CA PHE A 130 -2.67 8.33 3.69
C PHE A 130 -3.40 9.21 2.68
N GLY A 131 -4.49 9.85 3.09
CA GLY A 131 -5.28 10.73 2.23
C GLY A 131 -5.94 9.97 1.09
N VAL A 132 -6.50 8.79 1.41
CA VAL A 132 -7.24 7.94 0.47
C VAL A 132 -8.68 7.71 0.95
N ASP A 133 -9.58 7.41 0.01
CA ASP A 133 -10.94 6.98 0.30
C ASP A 133 -11.00 5.50 0.74
N GLU A 134 -12.21 5.01 1.02
CA GLU A 134 -12.44 3.62 1.45
C GLU A 134 -12.03 2.59 0.39
N LYS A 135 -11.86 2.99 -0.88
CA LYS A 135 -11.39 2.15 -1.98
C LYS A 135 -9.89 2.30 -2.23
N GLY A 136 -9.17 3.03 -1.38
CA GLY A 136 -7.73 3.30 -1.52
C GLY A 136 -7.39 4.32 -2.62
N ARG A 137 -8.36 5.06 -3.13
CA ARG A 137 -8.13 6.11 -4.14
C ARG A 137 -7.74 7.40 -3.44
N LEU A 138 -6.73 8.10 -3.96
CA LEU A 138 -6.34 9.40 -3.42
C LEU A 138 -7.55 10.35 -3.34
N LEU A 139 -7.68 11.01 -2.20
CA LEU A 139 -8.68 12.05 -2.01
C LEU A 139 -8.41 13.22 -2.98
N PRO A 140 -9.46 13.92 -3.47
CA PRO A 140 -9.30 14.98 -4.47
C PRO A 140 -8.27 16.05 -4.08
N GLU A 141 -8.22 16.45 -2.80
CA GLU A 141 -7.24 17.44 -2.33
C GLU A 141 -5.80 16.92 -2.38
N GLN A 142 -5.57 15.63 -2.17
CA GLN A 142 -4.23 15.03 -2.25
C GLN A 142 -3.82 14.78 -3.69
N ALA A 143 -4.76 14.28 -4.51
CA ALA A 143 -4.55 14.12 -5.94
C ALA A 143 -4.17 15.46 -6.59
N ALA A 144 -4.82 16.56 -6.21
CA ALA A 144 -4.54 17.90 -6.72
C ALA A 144 -3.11 18.38 -6.44
N LYS A 145 -2.52 18.01 -5.29
CA LYS A 145 -1.12 18.35 -4.94
C LYS A 145 -0.10 17.57 -5.77
N LEU A 146 -0.44 16.34 -6.15
CA LEU A 146 0.42 15.46 -6.96
C LEU A 146 0.27 15.70 -8.47
N ARG A 147 -0.76 16.44 -8.89
CA ARG A 147 -0.82 16.91 -10.28
C ARG A 147 0.46 17.70 -10.50
N PRO A 148 1.29 17.34 -11.50
CA PRO A 148 2.43 18.18 -11.83
C PRO A 148 1.86 19.58 -12.01
N GLN A 149 2.41 20.57 -11.28
CA GLN A 149 2.23 21.95 -11.68
C GLN A 149 2.56 21.92 -13.16
N ARG A 150 1.59 22.27 -14.02
CA ARG A 150 1.85 22.28 -15.45
C ARG A 150 3.06 23.17 -15.58
N PHE A 151 4.25 22.58 -15.77
CA PHE A 151 5.40 23.33 -16.23
C PHE A 151 4.83 23.99 -17.46
N GLY A 152 4.71 25.31 -17.39
CA GLY A 152 4.09 26.09 -18.43
C GLY A 152 4.97 25.90 -19.64
N TYR A 153 4.70 24.85 -20.41
CA TYR A 153 5.19 24.74 -21.76
C TYR A 153 4.55 25.93 -22.44
N LYS A 154 5.29 27.05 -22.49
CA LYS A 154 5.08 28.06 -23.50
C LYS A 154 5.01 27.26 -24.78
N LYS A 155 3.83 27.26 -25.39
CA LYS A 155 3.59 26.57 -26.65
C LYS A 155 4.74 26.98 -27.57
N TRP A 156 5.49 26.01 -28.06
CA TRP A 156 6.67 26.27 -28.85
C TRP A 156 6.21 27.01 -30.12
N THR A 157 6.58 28.29 -30.25
CA THR A 157 6.17 29.13 -31.39
C THR A 157 7.35 29.42 -32.30
N PRO A 158 7.15 29.64 -33.61
CA PRO A 158 8.22 30.06 -34.51
C PRO A 158 9.01 31.29 -34.02
N ALA A 159 8.35 32.19 -33.29
CA ALA A 159 9.00 33.37 -32.68
C ALA A 159 10.00 33.02 -31.55
N ILE A 160 9.84 31.87 -30.88
CA ILE A 160 10.77 31.39 -29.86
C ILE A 160 11.98 30.74 -30.54
N GLN A 161 11.79 30.00 -31.63
CA GLN A 161 12.90 29.45 -32.44
C GLN A 161 13.81 30.57 -32.96
N LYS A 162 13.21 31.56 -33.60
CA LYS A 162 13.94 32.68 -34.22
C LYS A 162 14.79 33.45 -33.21
N LYS A 163 14.30 33.60 -31.97
CA LYS A 163 15.03 34.29 -30.89
C LYS A 163 16.25 33.52 -30.37
N ILE A 164 16.33 32.21 -30.60
CA ILE A 164 17.46 31.36 -30.21
C ILE A 164 18.47 31.27 -31.35
N GLU A 165 18.00 31.33 -32.60
CA GLU A 165 18.87 31.33 -33.79
C GLU A 165 19.55 32.70 -34.01
N ASP A 166 18.91 33.79 -33.59
CA ASP A 166 19.40 35.17 -33.72
C ASP A 166 20.27 35.65 -32.52
N GLY A 167 20.53 34.81 -31.52
CA GLY A 167 21.28 35.15 -30.30
C GLY A 167 22.48 34.24 -30.06
#